data_AF-A0A7S3J070-F1
#
_entry.id   AF-A0A7S3J070-F1
#
_cell.length_a   1.000
_cell.length_b   1.000
_cell.length_c   1.000
_cell.angle_alpha   90.00
_cell.angle_beta   90.00
_cell.angle_gamma   90.00
#
_symmetry.space_group_name_H-M   'P 1'
#
loop_
_entity.id
_entity.type
_entity.pdbx_description
1 polymer ?
#
loop_
_entity_poly.entity_id
_entity_poly.type
_entity_poly.pdbx_seq_one_letter_code
_entity_poly.pdbx_strand_id
1 'polypeptide(L)'
;MDGAGVWPIDVIGPIRRCVQMGFKESDIVVDVMMTTSDTLAPRAATNDTAIPSAIRYFEIANFYSGINGLARAVAGFKTTNFRYCVNPGENPLPSSWFPFSFIQSEATTLIQRGYDDAMKIINNPQIKSCHQVVHNAKGKRAPKPPKAVEKFIRGEFE
;
A
#
# COMPACT_ATOMS: atom_id res chain seq x y z
N MET A 1 -6.60 -13.72 11.73
CA MET A 1 -6.35 -12.48 10.96
C MET A 1 -4.88 -12.48 10.60
N ASP A 2 -4.54 -12.04 9.39
CA ASP A 2 -3.15 -11.83 9.01
C ASP A 2 -2.60 -10.54 9.64
N GLY A 3 -1.28 -10.34 9.61
CA GLY A 3 -0.65 -9.11 10.10
C GLY A 3 -1.03 -7.87 9.27
N ALA A 4 -1.55 -8.07 8.06
CA ALA A 4 -1.94 -6.99 7.15
C ALA A 4 -3.15 -6.20 7.64
N GLY A 5 -4.01 -6.80 8.47
CA GLY A 5 -5.11 -6.10 9.14
C GLY A 5 -4.65 -4.96 10.07
N VAL A 6 -3.39 -4.97 10.52
CA VAL A 6 -2.80 -3.90 11.32
C VAL A 6 -1.79 -3.09 10.50
N TRP A 7 -0.90 -3.78 9.78
CA TRP A 7 0.15 -3.17 8.97
C TRP A 7 0.25 -3.89 7.62
N PRO A 8 -0.39 -3.38 6.55
CA PRO A 8 -0.35 -4.04 5.23
C PRO A 8 1.05 -4.02 4.60
N ILE A 9 1.92 -3.12 5.08
CA ILE A 9 3.37 -3.14 4.83
C ILE A 9 4.10 -2.82 6.15
N ASP A 10 5.17 -3.55 6.45
CA ASP A 10 6.09 -3.23 7.55
C ASP A 10 7.47 -2.85 6.99
N VAL A 11 7.71 -1.53 6.93
CA VAL A 11 9.00 -0.97 6.50
C VAL A 11 9.89 -0.65 7.70
N ILE A 12 9.29 -0.42 8.88
CA ILE A 12 10.00 0.05 10.07
C ILE A 12 10.74 -1.11 10.74
N GLY A 13 10.13 -2.30 10.80
CA GLY A 13 10.70 -3.48 11.43
C GLY A 13 12.09 -3.85 10.89
N PRO A 14 12.26 -4.04 9.58
CA PRO A 14 13.56 -4.36 8.98
C PRO A 14 14.65 -3.32 9.27
N ILE A 15 14.33 -2.03 9.17
CA ILE A 15 15.29 -0.94 9.45
C ILE A 15 15.72 -0.99 10.93
N ARG A 16 14.76 -1.12 11.86
CA ARG A 16 15.07 -1.25 13.29
C ARG A 16 15.94 -2.47 13.57
N ARG A 17 15.70 -3.57 12.88
CA ARG A 17 16.52 -4.78 13.03
C ARG A 17 17.98 -4.52 12.60
N CYS A 18 18.21 -3.84 11.48
CA CYS A 18 19.55 -3.46 11.05
C CYS A 18 20.24 -2.55 12.08
N VAL A 19 19.54 -1.55 12.61
CA VAL A 19 20.09 -0.67 13.66
C VAL A 19 20.43 -1.46 14.93
N GLN A 20 19.58 -2.40 15.35
CA GLN A 20 19.85 -3.28 16.49
C GLN A 20 21.06 -4.20 16.29
N MET A 21 21.40 -4.52 15.04
CA MET A 21 22.60 -5.28 14.69
C MET A 21 23.88 -4.42 14.66
N GLY A 22 23.77 -3.11 14.92
CA GLY A 22 24.90 -2.18 14.99
C GLY A 22 25.20 -1.44 13.68
N PHE A 23 24.39 -1.61 12.64
CA PHE A 23 24.55 -0.85 11.40
C PHE A 23 24.09 0.61 11.59
N LYS A 24 24.78 1.55 10.95
CA LYS A 24 24.33 2.94 10.91
C LYS A 24 23.15 3.06 9.96
N GLU A 25 22.23 3.96 10.29
CA GLU A 25 21.03 4.18 9.47
C GLU A 25 21.36 4.61 8.03
N SER A 26 22.46 5.33 7.83
CA SER A 26 23.00 5.75 6.52
C SER A 26 23.43 4.60 5.61
N ASP A 27 23.76 3.45 6.20
CA ASP A 27 24.26 2.28 5.45
C ASP A 27 23.11 1.36 5.03
N ILE A 28 21.89 1.65 5.49
CA ILE A 28 20.70 0.85 5.21
C ILE A 28 20.09 1.30 3.89
N VAL A 29 19.92 0.33 2.98
CA VAL A 29 19.20 0.51 1.71
C VAL A 29 17.91 -0.28 1.77
N VAL A 30 16.80 0.37 1.44
CA VAL A 30 15.46 -0.23 1.48
C VAL A 30 14.78 -0.06 0.14
N ASP A 31 14.33 -1.17 -0.42
CA ASP A 31 13.34 -1.19 -1.49
C ASP A 31 11.99 -1.60 -0.88
N VAL A 32 10.95 -0.85 -1.18
CA VAL A 32 9.60 -1.09 -0.67
C VAL A 32 8.72 -1.60 -1.80
N MET A 33 8.16 -2.79 -1.63
CA MET A 33 7.08 -3.29 -2.47
C MET A 33 5.75 -3.08 -1.75
N MET A 34 4.91 -2.23 -2.35
CA MET A 34 3.59 -1.89 -1.84
C MET A 34 2.60 -2.95 -2.32
N THR A 35 1.61 -3.25 -1.47
CA THR A 35 0.52 -4.20 -1.78
C THR A 35 -0.72 -3.50 -2.32
N THR A 36 -0.68 -2.17 -2.43
CA THR A 36 -1.78 -1.32 -2.87
C THR A 36 -1.30 -0.37 -3.95
N SER A 37 -2.18 0.01 -4.87
CA SER A 37 -1.88 1.03 -5.88
C SER A 37 -1.59 2.37 -5.21
N ASP A 38 -0.83 3.24 -5.86
CA ASP A 38 -0.59 4.62 -5.42
C ASP A 38 -1.76 5.57 -5.71
N THR A 39 -2.80 5.06 -6.36
CA THR A 39 -4.04 5.79 -6.60
C THR A 39 -5.26 4.96 -6.20
N LEU A 40 -6.30 5.67 -5.77
CA LEU A 40 -7.62 5.10 -5.54
C LEU A 40 -8.56 5.60 -6.63
N ALA A 41 -9.01 4.70 -7.50
CA ALA A 41 -9.95 5.05 -8.57
C ALA A 41 -11.27 5.56 -7.98
N PRO A 42 -11.87 6.65 -8.52
CA PRO A 42 -13.20 7.07 -8.13
C PRO A 42 -14.22 5.99 -8.51
N ARG A 43 -15.22 5.78 -7.64
CA ARG A 43 -16.31 4.82 -7.85
C ARG A 43 -17.61 5.45 -7.38
N ALA A 44 -18.67 5.37 -8.19
CA ALA A 44 -20.00 5.76 -7.78
C ALA A 44 -20.63 4.67 -6.91
N ALA A 45 -21.16 5.04 -5.75
CA ALA A 45 -21.76 4.11 -4.78
C ALA A 45 -23.29 4.03 -4.89
N THR A 46 -23.90 4.69 -5.89
CA THR A 46 -25.35 4.89 -5.97
C THR A 46 -26.18 3.59 -5.94
N ASN A 47 -25.61 2.48 -6.41
CA ASN A 47 -26.25 1.17 -6.45
C ASN A 47 -25.51 0.11 -5.61
N ASP A 48 -24.62 0.52 -4.70
CA ASP A 48 -23.83 -0.42 -3.92
C ASP A 48 -24.70 -1.13 -2.88
N THR A 49 -24.65 -2.46 -2.89
CA THR A 49 -25.21 -3.29 -1.80
C THR A 49 -24.18 -3.45 -0.68
N ALA A 50 -24.53 -4.20 0.38
CA ALA A 50 -23.66 -4.36 1.55
C ALA A 50 -22.27 -4.96 1.21
N ILE A 51 -22.21 -5.99 0.36
CA ILE A 51 -20.95 -6.67 0.02
C ILE A 51 -20.01 -5.76 -0.80
N PRO A 52 -20.45 -5.13 -1.92
CA PRO A 52 -19.60 -4.22 -2.67
C PRO A 52 -19.16 -2.99 -1.86
N SER A 53 -19.99 -2.52 -0.92
CA SER A 53 -19.63 -1.46 0.03
C SER A 53 -18.53 -1.90 1.00
N ALA A 54 -18.62 -3.12 1.54
CA ALA A 54 -17.61 -3.67 2.44
C ALA A 54 -16.27 -3.87 1.72
N ILE A 55 -16.28 -4.42 0.50
CA ILE A 55 -15.07 -4.56 -0.33
C ILE A 55 -14.43 -3.17 -0.55
N ARG A 56 -15.24 -2.17 -0.90
CA ARG A 56 -14.75 -0.81 -1.09
C ARG A 56 -14.15 -0.21 0.18
N TYR A 57 -14.76 -0.46 1.33
CA TYR A 57 -14.22 -0.05 2.61
C TYR A 57 -12.83 -0.65 2.86
N PHE A 58 -12.65 -1.96 2.62
CA PHE A 58 -11.35 -2.62 2.77
C PHE A 58 -10.29 -2.08 1.80
N GLU A 59 -10.64 -1.81 0.53
CA GLU A 59 -9.74 -1.16 -0.43
C GLU A 59 -9.23 0.18 0.08
N ILE A 60 -10.14 1.03 0.57
CA ILE A 60 -9.82 2.36 1.11
C ILE A 60 -8.94 2.23 2.36
N ALA A 61 -9.33 1.36 3.30
CA ALA A 61 -8.59 1.14 4.54
C ALA A 61 -7.17 0.64 4.26
N ASN A 62 -7.01 -0.34 3.36
CA ASN A 62 -5.72 -0.89 2.97
C ASN A 62 -4.85 0.15 2.27
N PHE A 63 -5.41 0.95 1.36
CA PHE A 63 -4.71 2.04 0.68
C PHE A 63 -4.11 3.04 1.69
N TYR A 64 -4.93 3.59 2.59
CA TYR A 64 -4.44 4.56 3.57
C TYR A 64 -3.51 3.94 4.62
N SER A 65 -3.76 2.70 5.04
CA SER A 65 -2.89 2.03 6.01
C SER A 65 -1.50 1.76 5.42
N GLY A 66 -1.42 1.32 4.16
CA GLY A 66 -0.15 1.13 3.43
C GLY A 66 0.62 2.43 3.28
N ILE A 67 -0.02 3.47 2.75
CA ILE A 67 0.61 4.79 2.61
C ILE A 67 1.09 5.36 3.95
N ASN A 68 0.31 5.20 5.03
CA ASN A 68 0.71 5.66 6.36
C ASN A 68 1.92 4.89 6.91
N GLY A 69 2.02 3.60 6.63
CA GLY A 69 3.21 2.79 6.94
C GLY A 69 4.46 3.37 6.29
N LEU A 70 4.41 3.60 4.97
CA LEU A 70 5.51 4.18 4.20
C LEU A 70 5.85 5.60 4.67
N ALA A 71 4.83 6.44 4.87
CA ALA A 71 5.01 7.83 5.31
C ALA A 71 5.70 7.93 6.67
N ARG A 72 5.35 7.04 7.61
CA ARG A 72 6.01 6.98 8.93
C ARG A 72 7.45 6.51 8.82
N ALA A 73 7.75 5.51 7.98
CA ALA A 73 9.10 5.03 7.77
C ALA A 73 10.00 6.13 7.16
N VAL A 74 9.54 6.77 6.10
CA VAL A 74 10.25 7.86 5.42
C VAL A 74 10.46 9.07 6.34
N ALA A 75 9.47 9.42 7.18
CA ALA A 75 9.61 10.52 8.14
C ALA A 75 10.51 10.17 9.34
N GLY A 76 10.52 8.90 9.75
CA GLY A 76 11.25 8.41 10.93
C GLY A 76 12.73 8.13 10.68
N PHE A 77 13.08 7.68 9.48
CA PHE A 77 14.45 7.28 9.11
C PHE A 77 15.00 8.20 8.01
N LYS A 78 15.52 9.36 8.42
CA LYS A 78 15.91 10.43 7.49
C LYS A 78 17.20 10.13 6.72
N THR A 79 18.05 9.25 7.24
CA THR A 79 19.35 8.93 6.65
C THR A 79 19.35 7.60 5.91
N THR A 80 18.31 6.76 6.09
CA THR A 80 18.12 5.53 5.32
C THR A 80 17.92 5.83 3.83
N ASN A 81 18.57 5.04 2.99
CA ASN A 81 18.44 5.12 1.54
C ASN A 81 17.22 4.33 1.07
N PHE A 82 16.10 5.02 0.87
CA PHE A 82 14.91 4.47 0.22
C PHE A 82 15.08 4.49 -1.30
N ARG A 83 15.60 3.39 -1.86
CA ARG A 83 16.03 3.32 -3.25
C ARG A 83 14.84 3.18 -4.21
N TYR A 84 13.99 2.18 -4.03
CA TYR A 84 12.83 1.96 -4.89
C TYR A 84 11.52 1.82 -4.11
N CYS A 85 10.43 2.37 -4.66
CA CYS A 85 9.05 2.16 -4.19
C CYS A 85 8.19 1.57 -5.31
N VAL A 86 8.00 0.25 -5.28
CA VAL A 86 7.22 -0.47 -6.28
C VAL A 86 5.78 -0.52 -5.85
N ASN A 87 4.89 0.06 -6.66
CA ASN A 87 3.45 -0.09 -6.51
C ASN A 87 2.91 -0.99 -7.63
N PRO A 88 1.91 -1.85 -7.36
CA PRO A 88 1.16 -2.49 -8.42
C PRO A 88 0.58 -1.42 -9.36
N GLY A 89 0.75 -1.62 -10.67
CA GLY A 89 0.37 -0.65 -11.69
C GLY A 89 -1.10 -0.21 -11.66
N GLU A 90 -1.47 0.75 -12.51
CA GLU A 90 -2.81 1.38 -12.50
C GLU A 90 -3.93 0.46 -13.00
N ASN A 91 -3.60 -0.58 -13.75
CA ASN A 91 -4.60 -1.48 -14.32
C ASN A 91 -5.22 -2.38 -13.24
N PRO A 92 -6.50 -2.74 -13.31
CA PRO A 92 -7.07 -3.77 -12.43
C PRO A 92 -6.25 -5.07 -12.53
N LEU A 93 -6.08 -5.76 -11.41
CA LEU A 93 -5.54 -7.12 -11.46
C LEU A 93 -6.53 -8.01 -12.23
N PRO A 94 -6.08 -9.08 -12.92
CA PRO A 94 -6.98 -10.09 -13.44
C PRO A 94 -7.87 -10.58 -12.29
N SER A 95 -9.13 -10.17 -12.29
CA SER A 95 -10.05 -10.44 -11.19
C SER A 95 -10.99 -11.57 -11.59
N SER A 96 -10.83 -12.73 -10.95
CA SER A 96 -11.94 -13.67 -10.82
C SER A 96 -12.89 -13.14 -9.73
N TRP A 97 -14.17 -13.52 -9.79
CA TRP A 97 -15.15 -13.18 -8.76
C TRP A 97 -14.76 -13.72 -7.37
N PHE A 98 -13.85 -14.70 -7.35
CA PHE A 98 -13.29 -15.28 -6.14
C PHE A 98 -11.82 -14.86 -5.98
N PRO A 99 -11.43 -14.24 -4.84
CA PRO A 99 -10.08 -13.69 -4.61
C PRO A 99 -8.98 -14.76 -4.45
N PHE A 100 -9.31 -16.04 -4.62
CA PHE A 100 -8.40 -17.17 -4.54
C PHE A 100 -8.37 -17.97 -5.86
N SER A 101 -8.40 -17.28 -6.99
CA SER A 101 -8.19 -17.92 -8.29
C SER A 101 -6.70 -18.20 -8.49
N PHE A 102 -6.36 -19.48 -8.59
CA PHE A 102 -4.99 -19.94 -8.86
C PHE A 102 -4.87 -20.55 -10.25
N ILE A 103 -5.64 -20.03 -11.20
CA ILE A 103 -5.54 -20.43 -12.60
C ILE A 103 -4.14 -20.05 -13.10
N GLN A 104 -3.45 -21.01 -13.70
CA GLN A 104 -2.04 -20.86 -14.09
C GLN A 104 -1.80 -19.64 -14.98
N SER A 105 -2.70 -19.38 -15.95
CA SER A 105 -2.57 -18.23 -16.85
C SER A 105 -2.72 -16.89 -16.12
N GLU A 106 -3.63 -16.80 -15.15
CA GLU A 106 -3.82 -15.62 -14.30
C GLU A 106 -2.62 -15.41 -13.38
N ALA A 107 -2.12 -16.49 -12.76
CA ALA A 107 -0.93 -16.46 -11.91
C ALA A 107 0.31 -16.01 -12.69
N THR A 108 0.55 -16.55 -13.89
CA THR A 108 1.65 -16.13 -14.76
C THR A 108 1.51 -14.66 -15.17
N THR A 109 0.28 -14.20 -15.45
CA THR A 109 0.02 -12.77 -15.75
C THR A 109 0.34 -11.87 -14.56
N LEU A 110 -0.05 -12.27 -13.34
CA LEU A 110 0.25 -11.54 -12.11
C LEU A 110 1.75 -11.48 -11.83
N ILE A 111 2.47 -12.59 -12.03
CA ILE A 111 3.92 -12.66 -11.88
C ILE A 111 4.61 -11.73 -12.88
N GLN A 112 4.25 -11.84 -14.16
CA GLN A 112 4.83 -11.01 -15.22
C GLN A 112 4.62 -9.52 -14.93
N ARG A 113 3.42 -9.16 -14.49
CA ARG A 113 3.11 -7.79 -14.09
C ARG A 113 4.01 -7.29 -12.95
N GLY A 114 4.27 -8.13 -11.94
CA GLY A 114 5.21 -7.78 -10.87
C GLY A 114 6.62 -7.47 -11.40
N TYR A 115 7.10 -8.27 -12.37
CA TYR A 115 8.37 -8.00 -13.05
C TYR A 115 8.33 -6.69 -13.84
N ASP A 116 7.27 -6.46 -14.61
CA ASP A 116 7.13 -5.24 -15.41
C ASP A 116 7.10 -3.98 -14.53
N ASP A 117 6.38 -4.02 -13.41
CA ASP A 117 6.29 -2.91 -12.47
C ASP A 117 7.63 -2.63 -11.77
N ALA A 118 8.39 -3.68 -11.43
CA ALA A 118 9.75 -3.52 -10.92
C ALA A 118 10.71 -2.94 -11.98
N MET A 119 10.68 -3.47 -13.21
CA MET A 119 11.55 -3.04 -14.30
C MET A 119 11.30 -1.59 -14.72
N LYS A 120 10.04 -1.13 -14.69
CA LYS A 120 9.71 0.29 -14.95
C LYS A 120 10.43 1.24 -13.99
N ILE A 121 10.53 0.87 -12.71
CA ILE A 121 11.15 1.70 -11.69
C ILE A 121 12.68 1.60 -11.76
N ILE A 122 13.22 0.40 -11.99
CA ILE A 122 14.67 0.20 -12.16
C ILE A 122 15.18 0.99 -13.38
N ASN A 123 14.46 0.94 -14.50
CA ASN A 123 14.84 1.63 -15.73
C ASN A 123 14.56 3.14 -15.69
N ASN A 124 13.70 3.59 -14.77
CA ASN A 124 13.43 5.01 -14.59
C ASN A 124 13.27 5.37 -13.09
N PRO A 125 14.40 5.51 -12.38
CA PRO A 125 14.42 5.73 -10.93
C PRO A 125 13.73 7.02 -10.48
N GLN A 126 13.55 7.97 -11.41
CA GLN A 126 12.95 9.28 -11.16
C GLN A 126 11.41 9.22 -11.09
N ILE A 127 10.77 8.14 -11.57
CA ILE A 127 9.31 8.09 -11.73
C ILE A 127 8.56 7.97 -10.40
N LYS A 128 9.08 7.27 -9.37
CA LYS A 128 8.38 7.12 -8.07
C LYS A 128 9.36 6.89 -6.90
N SER A 129 10.03 7.95 -6.43
CA SER A 129 10.71 7.87 -5.12
C SER A 129 9.67 7.60 -4.01
N CYS A 130 10.06 6.90 -2.94
CA CYS A 130 9.16 6.65 -1.78
C CYS A 130 8.53 7.95 -1.26
N HIS A 131 9.27 9.06 -1.32
CA HIS A 131 8.80 10.39 -0.95
C HIS A 131 7.70 10.91 -1.88
N GLN A 132 7.83 10.72 -3.20
CA GLN A 132 6.80 11.10 -4.17
C GLN A 132 5.50 10.29 -3.99
N VAL A 133 5.60 8.98 -3.72
CA VAL A 133 4.43 8.13 -3.44
C VAL A 133 3.65 8.67 -2.24
N VAL A 134 4.35 9.00 -1.16
CA VAL A 134 3.75 9.62 0.05
C VAL A 134 3.16 11.01 -0.27
N HIS A 135 3.85 11.82 -1.06
CA HIS A 135 3.38 13.16 -1.43
C HIS A 135 2.10 13.12 -2.28
N ASN A 136 2.06 12.26 -3.30
CA ASN A 136 0.93 12.11 -4.21
C ASN A 136 -0.33 11.63 -3.49
N ALA A 137 -0.17 10.77 -2.47
CA ALA A 137 -1.27 10.34 -1.62
C ALA A 137 -1.75 11.44 -0.65
N LYS A 138 -0.87 12.33 -0.17
CA LYS A 138 -1.25 13.47 0.69
C LYS A 138 -2.03 14.57 -0.04
N GLY A 139 -1.75 14.81 -1.32
CA GLY A 139 -2.48 15.77 -2.16
C GLY A 139 -3.93 15.36 -2.41
N LYS A 140 -4.24 14.07 -2.29
CA LYS A 140 -5.59 13.51 -2.37
C LYS A 140 -6.07 13.19 -0.96
N ARG A 141 -6.28 14.21 -0.11
CA ARG A 141 -6.82 14.00 1.25
C ARG A 141 -8.01 13.05 1.20
N ALA A 142 -7.91 11.94 1.93
CA ALA A 142 -9.06 11.10 2.21
C ALA A 142 -10.20 11.98 2.70
N PRO A 143 -11.44 11.82 2.19
CA PRO A 143 -12.57 12.28 2.96
C PRO A 143 -12.46 11.64 4.35
N LYS A 144 -12.60 12.45 5.41
CA LYS A 144 -12.67 11.94 6.78
C LYS A 144 -13.67 10.79 6.81
N PRO A 145 -13.37 9.66 7.47
CA PRO A 145 -14.36 8.60 7.62
C PRO A 145 -15.64 9.22 8.19
N PRO A 146 -16.83 8.83 7.71
CA PRO A 146 -18.08 9.27 8.29
C PRO A 146 -18.03 9.05 9.80
N LYS A 147 -18.56 9.98 10.60
CA LYS A 147 -18.51 9.90 12.08
C LYS A 147 -19.00 8.54 12.63
N ALA A 148 -19.92 7.87 11.93
CA ALA A 148 -20.40 6.52 12.26
C ALA A 148 -19.29 5.45 12.20
N VAL A 149 -18.37 5.54 11.24
CA VAL A 149 -17.21 4.64 11.12
C VAL A 149 -16.18 4.97 12.20
N GLU A 150 -16.01 6.24 12.54
CA GLU A 150 -15.14 6.66 13.63
C GLU A 150 -15.65 6.16 15.00
N LYS A 151 -16.97 6.19 15.22
CA LYS A 151 -17.64 5.59 16.38
C LYS A 151 -17.48 4.07 16.43
N PHE A 152 -17.64 3.38 15.30
CA PHE A 152 -17.43 1.92 15.21
C PHE A 152 -15.99 1.51 15.55
N ILE A 153 -14.99 2.23 15.03
CA ILE A 153 -13.57 1.99 15.33
C ILE A 153 -13.24 2.26 16.80
N ARG A 154 -13.93 3.21 17.44
CA ARG A 154 -13.76 3.54 18.87
C ARG A 154 -14.59 2.66 19.80
N GLY A 155 -15.42 1.75 19.28
CA GLY A 155 -16.33 0.95 20.09
C GLY A 155 -17.44 1.75 20.76
N GLU A 156 -17.70 2.98 20.28
CA GLU A 156 -18.73 3.88 20.80
C GLU A 156 -20.05 3.58 20.08
N PHE A 157 -20.70 2.48 20.48
CA PHE A 157 -22.07 2.17 20.08
C PHE A 157 -23.02 2.81 21.09
N GLU A 158 -23.73 3.86 20.66
CA GLU A 158 -24.94 4.35 21.35
C GLU A 158 -26.15 3.50 20.95
#